data_AF-G0US59-F1
#
_entry.id   AF-G0US59-F1
#
_cell.length_a   1.000
_cell.length_b   1.000
_cell.length_c   1.000
_cell.angle_alpha   90.00
_cell.angle_beta   90.00
_cell.angle_gamma   90.00
#
_symmetry.space_group_name_H-M   'P 1'
#
loop_
_entity.id
_entity.type
_entity.pdbx_description
1 polymer ?
#
loop_
_entity_poly.entity_id
_entity_poly.type
_entity_poly.pdbx_seq_one_letter_code
_entity_poly.pdbx_strand_id
1 'polypeptide(L)'
;MIGMMARSGAGVFPPRRPGQTDGDLRRELNARNAPRDSTILTRTELGIIRDMIDGKNIMSTFTGRAARTRSEGAEEHKRRMQQFDEERRLRGGDEKSLEQIEEEQQRLLNLERAKTLLDEQYDEVKKMNQVVDEAKCIAVRSAQIREKQLRKEEEREYERKMEEMMTLEAEKAARMYKERERQQVEAHKRTLAVIKSQLELHDIERLRKLEQLQHEQEAMTRHLALLHEEAAAEKLQQQEKEKRVMEAVALANAQQISLKKRQQMLEEEEDKRIAEFNKQKQERDRLYAEEQQRIRDEKEREVARLRAEQQRVQDTQALLDEIRAQRIQDECAREARRKEKERKEREAAILHDLSEAREKQIEERKRLKADERRQEEEEMERIAAVHKVALEQERQRKMRARKQHEENSLAVLKQIMDVEERRRRERQEYVAEGNQIMMEMREREAALEAIRQRKLKELEELGVPEEYCQALQRKMKVRKAPR
;
A
#
# COMPACT_ATOMS: atom_id res chain seq x y z
N MET A 1 15.31 -80.55 -9.32
CA MET A 1 15.01 -79.97 -8.00
C MET A 1 13.64 -79.33 -8.12
N ILE A 2 12.55 -79.92 -7.65
CA ILE A 2 12.05 -80.05 -6.27
C ILE A 2 10.87 -81.03 -6.44
N GLY A 3 10.56 -82.03 -5.64
CA GLY A 3 11.11 -82.57 -4.41
C GLY A 3 10.13 -83.69 -4.03
N MET A 4 10.65 -84.89 -3.81
CA MET A 4 9.91 -85.98 -3.18
C MET A 4 9.28 -85.45 -1.89
N MET A 5 7.96 -85.37 -1.82
CA MET A 5 7.26 -85.29 -0.53
C MET A 5 6.65 -86.66 -0.23
N ALA A 6 7.17 -87.20 0.85
CA ALA A 6 6.90 -88.51 1.41
C ALA A 6 5.39 -88.83 1.44
N ARG A 7 5.05 -90.02 0.95
CA ARG A 7 3.81 -90.70 1.33
C ARG A 7 3.91 -91.03 2.83
N SER A 8 3.50 -90.10 3.68
CA SER A 8 3.24 -90.38 5.09
C SER A 8 1.99 -91.27 5.16
N GLY A 9 2.18 -92.49 5.67
CA GLY A 9 1.20 -93.55 5.67
C GLY A 9 -0.17 -93.13 6.22
N ALA A 10 -1.21 -93.35 5.42
CA ALA A 10 -2.58 -93.37 5.89
C ALA A 10 -2.76 -94.67 6.70
N GLY A 11 -2.47 -94.58 8.00
CA GLY A 11 -2.82 -95.62 8.97
C GLY A 11 -4.33 -95.87 8.98
N VAL A 12 -4.70 -97.12 9.28
CA VAL A 12 -6.07 -97.62 9.37
C VAL A 12 -6.96 -96.62 10.14
N PHE A 13 -8.01 -96.12 9.48
CA PHE A 13 -8.96 -95.16 10.06
C PHE A 13 -9.77 -95.85 11.17
N PRO A 14 -9.96 -95.24 12.35
CA PRO A 14 -10.71 -95.86 13.44
C PRO A 14 -12.17 -96.16 13.01
N PRO A 15 -12.78 -97.26 13.49
CA PRO A 15 -14.15 -97.60 13.12
C PRO A 15 -15.13 -96.50 13.54
N ARG A 16 -16.18 -96.30 12.75
CA ARG A 16 -17.22 -95.28 12.99
C ARG A 16 -17.77 -95.37 14.41
N ARG A 17 -17.93 -94.22 15.06
CA ARG A 17 -18.66 -94.14 16.33
C ARG A 17 -20.17 -94.28 16.09
N PRO A 18 -20.93 -94.90 17.01
CA PRO A 18 -22.39 -94.97 16.89
C PRO A 18 -23.00 -93.57 16.76
N GLY A 19 -23.80 -93.32 15.72
CA GLY A 19 -24.44 -92.02 15.47
C GLY A 19 -23.61 -91.00 14.69
N GLN A 20 -22.39 -91.33 14.26
CA GLN A 20 -21.54 -90.42 13.48
C GLN A 20 -21.98 -90.35 12.00
N THR A 21 -22.31 -89.15 11.51
CA THR A 21 -22.76 -88.95 10.13
C THR A 21 -21.60 -88.92 9.13
N ASP A 22 -21.88 -89.17 7.85
CA ASP A 22 -20.90 -89.14 6.76
C ASP A 22 -20.24 -87.77 6.61
N GLY A 23 -20.98 -86.70 6.90
CA GLY A 23 -20.47 -85.33 6.91
C GLY A 23 -19.45 -85.08 8.02
N ASP A 24 -19.66 -85.68 9.20
CA ASP A 24 -18.73 -85.56 10.33
C ASP A 24 -17.42 -86.29 10.05
N LEU A 25 -17.48 -87.46 9.42
CA LEU A 25 -16.30 -88.22 8.99
C LEU A 25 -15.51 -87.49 7.91
N ARG A 26 -16.19 -86.84 6.96
CA ARG A 26 -15.52 -86.05 5.92
C ARG A 26 -14.85 -84.81 6.49
N ARG A 27 -15.43 -84.19 7.53
CA ARG A 27 -14.77 -83.13 8.31
C ARG A 27 -13.51 -83.63 9.03
N GLU A 28 -13.57 -84.78 9.69
CA GLU A 28 -12.39 -85.38 10.35
C GLU A 28 -11.29 -85.79 9.37
N LEU A 29 -11.64 -86.31 8.19
CA LEU A 29 -10.69 -86.66 7.13
C LEU A 29 -9.99 -85.43 6.54
N ASN A 30 -10.76 -84.36 6.28
CA ASN A 30 -10.20 -83.09 5.81
C ASN A 30 -9.26 -82.46 6.86
N ALA A 31 -9.58 -82.56 8.15
CA ALA A 31 -8.72 -82.07 9.23
C ALA A 31 -7.37 -82.82 9.33
N ARG A 32 -7.29 -84.05 8.81
CA ARG A 32 -6.06 -84.85 8.74
C ARG A 32 -5.32 -84.75 7.40
N ASN A 33 -5.66 -83.75 6.58
CA ASN A 33 -5.09 -83.52 5.25
C ASN A 33 -5.27 -84.72 4.28
N ALA A 34 -6.41 -85.42 4.36
CA ALA A 34 -6.75 -86.43 3.35
C ALA A 34 -6.97 -85.76 1.97
N PRO A 35 -6.58 -86.41 0.85
CA PRO A 35 -6.81 -85.88 -0.50
C PRO A 35 -8.30 -85.64 -0.75
N ARG A 36 -8.65 -84.52 -1.41
CA ARG A 36 -10.06 -84.12 -1.65
C ARG A 36 -10.90 -85.16 -2.42
N ASP A 37 -10.24 -86.05 -3.16
CA ASP A 37 -10.85 -87.13 -3.94
C ASP A 37 -11.04 -88.44 -3.15
N SER A 38 -10.88 -88.44 -1.83
CA SER A 38 -11.11 -89.65 -1.03
C SER A 38 -12.61 -90.01 -0.96
N THR A 39 -12.94 -91.25 -1.35
CA THR A 39 -14.28 -91.84 -1.26
C THR A 39 -14.40 -92.70 -0.01
N ILE A 40 -15.46 -92.51 0.78
CA ILE A 40 -15.75 -93.32 1.98
C ILE A 40 -16.54 -94.55 1.50
N LEU A 41 -15.93 -95.73 1.56
CA LEU A 41 -16.60 -96.99 1.22
C LEU A 41 -17.00 -97.73 2.50
N THR A 42 -18.25 -98.19 2.54
CA THR A 42 -18.75 -99.07 3.60
C THR A 42 -18.15 -100.47 3.48
N ARG A 43 -18.17 -101.24 4.58
CA ARG A 43 -17.65 -102.62 4.59
C ARG A 43 -18.37 -103.53 3.58
N THR A 44 -19.63 -103.24 3.32
CA THR A 44 -20.47 -103.91 2.30
C THR A 44 -20.05 -103.53 0.88
N GLU A 45 -19.78 -102.26 0.60
CA GLU A 45 -19.30 -101.80 -0.71
C GLU A 45 -17.87 -102.30 -0.99
N LEU A 46 -17.00 -102.30 0.01
CA LEU A 46 -15.68 -102.94 -0.09
C LEU A 46 -15.79 -104.44 -0.36
N GLY A 47 -16.77 -105.13 0.23
CA GLY A 47 -17.07 -106.54 -0.07
C GLY A 47 -17.46 -106.76 -1.52
N ILE A 48 -18.38 -105.93 -2.04
CA ILE A 48 -18.84 -105.96 -3.44
C ILE A 48 -17.67 -105.71 -4.41
N ILE A 49 -16.81 -104.74 -4.10
CA ILE A 49 -15.63 -104.43 -4.92
C ILE A 49 -14.60 -105.57 -4.86
N ARG A 50 -14.39 -106.19 -3.68
CA ARG A 50 -13.52 -107.36 -3.55
C ARG A 50 -14.03 -108.56 -4.35
N ASP A 51 -15.33 -108.84 -4.28
CA ASP A 51 -15.94 -109.92 -5.05
C ASP A 51 -15.91 -109.66 -6.56
N MET A 52 -15.98 -108.40 -7.01
CA MET A 52 -15.75 -108.02 -8.41
C MET A 52 -14.28 -108.21 -8.85
N ILE A 53 -13.32 -107.89 -7.98
CA ILE A 53 -11.87 -108.02 -8.26
C ILE A 53 -11.44 -109.49 -8.25
N ASP A 54 -12.00 -110.31 -7.36
CA ASP A 54 -11.75 -111.77 -7.26
C ASP A 54 -12.41 -112.57 -8.41
N GLY A 55 -12.93 -111.88 -9.44
CA GLY A 55 -13.44 -112.50 -10.66
C GLY A 55 -14.75 -113.28 -10.49
N LYS A 56 -15.47 -113.11 -9.36
CA LYS A 56 -16.80 -113.68 -9.18
C LYS A 56 -17.80 -112.86 -9.98
N ASN A 57 -18.24 -113.45 -11.09
CA ASN A 57 -19.23 -112.87 -11.99
C ASN A 57 -20.62 -112.83 -11.30
N ILE A 58 -20.95 -111.73 -10.62
CA ILE A 58 -22.26 -111.52 -9.93
C ILE A 58 -23.40 -111.21 -10.94
N MET A 59 -23.12 -111.20 -12.25
CA MET A 59 -24.11 -110.91 -13.29
C MET A 59 -24.86 -112.14 -13.85
N SER A 60 -24.80 -113.33 -13.26
CA SER A 60 -25.52 -114.48 -13.86
C SER A 60 -26.24 -115.47 -12.94
N THR A 61 -26.43 -115.21 -11.64
CA THR A 61 -27.15 -116.18 -10.77
C THR A 61 -28.14 -115.55 -9.78
N PHE A 62 -28.92 -114.55 -10.22
CA PHE A 62 -30.16 -114.20 -9.50
C PHE A 62 -31.35 -113.83 -10.39
N THR A 63 -31.27 -114.09 -11.69
CA THR A 63 -32.39 -113.98 -12.63
C THR A 63 -33.15 -115.29 -12.66
N GLY A 64 -34.27 -115.38 -11.94
CA GLY A 64 -35.20 -116.47 -12.16
C GLY A 64 -36.34 -116.64 -11.15
N ARG A 65 -36.19 -116.23 -9.88
CA ARG A 65 -37.25 -116.51 -8.89
C ARG A 65 -37.52 -115.44 -7.82
N ALA A 66 -36.75 -114.34 -7.79
CA ALA A 66 -36.94 -113.25 -6.82
C ALA A 66 -37.40 -111.91 -7.45
N ALA A 67 -37.76 -111.90 -8.74
CA ALA A 67 -38.24 -110.70 -9.44
C ALA A 67 -39.76 -110.50 -9.34
N ARG A 68 -40.54 -111.56 -9.13
CA ARG A 68 -42.02 -111.47 -9.04
C ARG A 68 -42.50 -110.97 -7.68
N THR A 69 -41.84 -111.34 -6.58
CA THR A 69 -42.16 -110.80 -5.24
C THR A 69 -41.57 -109.42 -4.99
N ARG A 70 -40.62 -108.95 -5.83
CA ARG A 70 -40.08 -107.58 -5.78
C ARG A 70 -40.85 -106.59 -6.65
N SER A 71 -41.58 -107.02 -7.68
CA SER A 71 -42.41 -106.09 -8.47
C SER A 71 -43.69 -105.71 -7.73
N GLU A 72 -44.33 -106.63 -7.01
CA GLU A 72 -45.52 -106.31 -6.19
C GLU A 72 -45.17 -105.35 -5.05
N GLY A 73 -44.09 -105.58 -4.31
CA GLY A 73 -43.64 -104.66 -3.26
C GLY A 73 -43.15 -103.30 -3.78
N ALA A 74 -42.56 -103.25 -4.98
CA ALA A 74 -42.17 -102.00 -5.63
C ALA A 74 -43.40 -101.23 -6.16
N GLU A 75 -44.41 -101.91 -6.69
CA GLU A 75 -45.67 -101.31 -7.12
C GLU A 75 -46.53 -100.86 -5.94
N GLU A 76 -46.55 -101.60 -4.83
CA GLU A 76 -47.19 -101.16 -3.58
C GLU A 76 -46.46 -99.97 -2.95
N HIS A 77 -45.12 -99.95 -2.98
CA HIS A 77 -44.34 -98.78 -2.55
C HIS A 77 -44.58 -97.57 -3.45
N LYS A 78 -44.71 -97.78 -4.77
CA LYS A 78 -45.03 -96.72 -5.74
C LYS A 78 -46.46 -96.22 -5.57
N ARG A 79 -47.44 -97.10 -5.29
CA ARG A 79 -48.81 -96.73 -4.94
C ARG A 79 -48.90 -96.00 -3.61
N ARG A 80 -48.17 -96.44 -2.57
CA ARG A 80 -48.08 -95.71 -1.30
C ARG A 80 -47.42 -94.35 -1.49
N MET A 81 -46.36 -94.27 -2.29
CA MET A 81 -45.71 -92.99 -2.60
C MET A 81 -46.65 -92.06 -3.37
N GLN A 82 -47.41 -92.59 -4.33
CA GLN A 82 -48.45 -91.83 -5.04
C GLN A 82 -49.59 -91.40 -4.11
N GLN A 83 -50.03 -92.26 -3.20
CA GLN A 83 -51.04 -91.91 -2.19
C GLN A 83 -50.51 -90.87 -1.19
N PHE A 84 -49.24 -90.95 -0.80
CA PHE A 84 -48.59 -89.93 0.03
C PHE A 84 -48.40 -88.61 -0.72
N ASP A 85 -48.07 -88.65 -2.02
CA ASP A 85 -47.98 -87.45 -2.88
C ASP A 85 -49.37 -86.84 -3.13
N GLU A 86 -50.40 -87.66 -3.33
CA GLU A 86 -51.79 -87.23 -3.47
C GLU A 86 -52.34 -86.68 -2.14
N GLU A 87 -52.08 -87.31 -1.00
CA GLU A 87 -52.41 -86.79 0.33
C GLU A 87 -51.63 -85.50 0.64
N ARG A 88 -50.39 -85.35 0.18
CA ARG A 88 -49.58 -84.13 0.34
C ARG A 88 -50.11 -82.98 -0.53
N ARG A 89 -50.54 -83.26 -1.77
CA ARG A 89 -51.27 -82.30 -2.63
C ARG A 89 -52.64 -81.92 -2.04
N LEU A 90 -53.40 -82.89 -1.54
CA LEU A 90 -54.73 -82.67 -0.94
C LEU A 90 -54.66 -81.90 0.38
N ARG A 91 -53.60 -82.07 1.17
CA ARG A 91 -53.33 -81.29 2.39
C ARG A 91 -52.73 -79.90 2.10
N GLY A 92 -52.58 -79.51 0.83
CA GLY A 92 -52.10 -78.18 0.43
C GLY A 92 -50.63 -77.92 0.81
N GLY A 93 -49.81 -78.98 0.85
CA GLY A 93 -48.43 -78.94 1.32
C GLY A 93 -47.38 -78.73 0.22
N ASP A 94 -47.70 -77.99 -0.83
CA ASP A 94 -46.66 -77.38 -1.66
C ASP A 94 -46.21 -76.12 -0.92
N GLU A 95 -45.03 -76.16 -0.31
CA GLU A 95 -44.37 -74.94 0.19
C GLU A 95 -44.28 -73.97 -1.00
N LYS A 96 -45.08 -72.90 -0.96
CA LYS A 96 -45.07 -71.85 -1.97
C LYS A 96 -43.62 -71.42 -2.17
N SER A 97 -43.16 -71.38 -3.43
CA SER A 97 -41.81 -70.90 -3.74
C SER A 97 -41.61 -69.51 -3.15
N LEU A 98 -40.39 -69.15 -2.72
CA LEU A 98 -40.08 -67.83 -2.16
C LEU A 98 -40.58 -66.69 -3.06
N GLU A 99 -40.48 -66.88 -4.38
CA GLU A 99 -41.00 -65.95 -5.40
C GLU A 99 -42.53 -65.79 -5.31
N GLN A 100 -43.28 -66.85 -5.05
CA GLN A 100 -44.75 -66.80 -4.92
C GLN A 100 -45.19 -66.11 -3.62
N ILE A 101 -44.40 -66.25 -2.54
CA ILE A 101 -44.67 -65.56 -1.27
C ILE A 101 -44.41 -64.05 -1.44
N GLU A 102 -43.33 -63.67 -2.13
CA GLU A 102 -43.03 -62.28 -2.46
C GLU A 102 -44.08 -61.66 -3.38
N GLU A 103 -44.53 -62.38 -4.41
CA GLU A 103 -45.62 -61.94 -5.29
C GLU A 103 -46.94 -61.76 -4.54
N GLU A 104 -47.26 -62.65 -3.59
CA GLU A 104 -48.44 -62.52 -2.74
C GLU A 104 -48.33 -61.31 -1.80
N GLN A 105 -47.18 -61.07 -1.20
CA GLN A 105 -46.93 -59.89 -0.37
C GLN A 105 -47.02 -58.58 -1.17
N GLN A 106 -46.44 -58.55 -2.37
CA GLN A 106 -46.56 -57.41 -3.27
C GLN A 106 -48.01 -57.19 -3.69
N ARG A 107 -48.77 -58.26 -3.97
CA ARG A 107 -50.21 -58.17 -4.22
C ARG A 107 -50.96 -57.57 -3.04
N LEU A 108 -50.66 -58.01 -1.81
CA LEU A 108 -51.30 -57.49 -0.61
C LEU A 108 -50.96 -56.01 -0.39
N LEU A 109 -49.69 -55.61 -0.52
CA LEU A 109 -49.27 -54.21 -0.46
C LEU A 109 -49.92 -53.36 -1.55
N ASN A 110 -50.06 -53.88 -2.76
CA ASN A 110 -50.73 -53.20 -3.86
C ASN A 110 -52.23 -53.05 -3.60
N LEU A 111 -52.87 -54.08 -3.01
CA LEU A 111 -54.28 -54.03 -2.60
C LEU A 111 -54.49 -53.05 -1.44
N GLU A 112 -53.62 -53.02 -0.46
CA GLU A 112 -53.64 -52.04 0.63
C GLU A 112 -53.43 -50.63 0.10
N ARG A 113 -52.45 -50.43 -0.79
CA ARG A 113 -52.21 -49.14 -1.44
C ARG A 113 -53.41 -48.68 -2.26
N ALA A 114 -54.03 -49.60 -3.00
CA ALA A 114 -55.26 -49.33 -3.76
C ALA A 114 -56.43 -48.95 -2.83
N LYS A 115 -56.56 -49.61 -1.67
CA LYS A 115 -57.54 -49.25 -0.64
C LYS A 115 -57.28 -47.85 -0.08
N THR A 116 -56.05 -47.52 0.30
CA THR A 116 -55.71 -46.15 0.76
C THR A 116 -55.97 -45.10 -0.31
N LEU A 117 -55.71 -45.38 -1.59
CA LEU A 117 -56.02 -44.45 -2.67
C LEU A 117 -57.54 -44.25 -2.86
N LEU A 118 -58.32 -45.31 -2.67
CA LEU A 118 -59.79 -45.20 -2.65
C LEU A 118 -60.26 -44.40 -1.43
N ASP A 119 -59.66 -44.63 -0.27
CA ASP A 119 -59.98 -43.90 0.96
C ASP A 119 -59.62 -42.40 0.85
N GLU A 120 -58.52 -42.06 0.17
CA GLU A 120 -58.14 -40.68 -0.13
C GLU A 120 -59.12 -39.96 -1.08
N GLN A 121 -59.94 -40.70 -1.83
CA GLN A 121 -60.97 -40.09 -2.69
C GLN A 121 -62.20 -39.60 -1.93
N TYR A 122 -62.42 -40.05 -0.68
CA TYR A 122 -63.50 -39.53 0.15
C TYR A 122 -63.33 -38.03 0.41
N ASP A 123 -64.42 -37.27 0.33
CA ASP A 123 -64.37 -35.81 0.40
C ASP A 123 -64.00 -35.28 1.80
N GLU A 124 -64.32 -36.02 2.86
CA GLU A 124 -63.88 -35.73 4.23
C GLU A 124 -62.36 -35.86 4.35
N VAL A 125 -61.77 -36.89 3.76
CA VAL A 125 -60.32 -37.12 3.77
C VAL A 125 -59.60 -36.04 2.98
N LYS A 126 -60.15 -35.58 1.84
CA LYS A 126 -59.61 -34.42 1.11
C LYS A 126 -59.63 -33.14 1.94
N LYS A 127 -60.71 -32.88 2.69
CA LYS A 127 -60.79 -31.72 3.61
C LYS A 127 -59.77 -31.84 4.75
N MET A 128 -59.57 -33.03 5.30
CA MET A 128 -58.53 -33.26 6.30
C MET A 128 -57.13 -33.04 5.72
N ASN A 129 -56.88 -33.51 4.50
CA ASN A 129 -55.62 -33.28 3.79
C ASN A 129 -55.36 -31.79 3.54
N GLN A 130 -56.39 -31.01 3.18
CA GLN A 130 -56.28 -29.55 3.08
C GLN A 130 -55.82 -28.90 4.39
N VAL A 131 -56.43 -29.28 5.51
CA VAL A 131 -56.04 -28.76 6.84
C VAL A 131 -54.61 -29.16 7.20
N VAL A 132 -54.19 -30.39 6.87
CA VAL A 132 -52.82 -30.86 7.08
C VAL A 132 -51.83 -30.07 6.23
N ASP A 133 -52.16 -29.79 4.98
CA ASP A 133 -51.30 -29.01 4.08
C ASP A 133 -51.21 -27.54 4.49
N GLU A 134 -52.30 -26.94 4.95
CA GLU A 134 -52.31 -25.62 5.58
C GLU A 134 -51.42 -25.59 6.82
N ALA A 135 -51.52 -26.60 7.69
CA ALA A 135 -50.68 -26.71 8.88
C ALA A 135 -49.18 -26.85 8.54
N LYS A 136 -48.83 -27.64 7.49
CA LYS A 136 -47.46 -27.73 6.99
C LYS A 136 -46.96 -26.36 6.48
N CYS A 137 -47.79 -25.64 5.73
CA CYS A 137 -47.44 -24.31 5.22
C CYS A 137 -47.22 -23.31 6.35
N ILE A 138 -48.07 -23.33 7.38
CA ILE A 138 -47.92 -22.51 8.58
C ILE A 138 -46.62 -22.86 9.32
N ALA A 139 -46.31 -24.15 9.49
CA ALA A 139 -45.09 -24.59 10.17
C ALA A 139 -43.82 -24.10 9.45
N VAL A 140 -43.78 -24.22 8.11
CA VAL A 140 -42.66 -23.71 7.30
C VAL A 140 -42.58 -22.19 7.40
N ARG A 141 -43.71 -21.48 7.32
CA ARG A 141 -43.75 -20.02 7.47
C ARG A 141 -43.25 -19.57 8.84
N SER A 142 -43.65 -20.24 9.91
CA SER A 142 -43.16 -19.96 11.27
C SER A 142 -41.66 -20.21 11.40
N ALA A 143 -41.12 -21.27 10.77
CA ALA A 143 -39.69 -21.52 10.72
C ALA A 143 -38.94 -20.41 9.96
N GLN A 144 -39.45 -19.99 8.80
CA GLN A 144 -38.88 -18.90 8.00
C GLN A 144 -38.91 -17.55 8.74
N ILE A 145 -39.98 -17.26 9.48
CA ILE A 145 -40.08 -16.04 10.29
C ILE A 145 -39.01 -16.05 11.39
N ARG A 146 -38.83 -17.17 12.09
CA ARG A 146 -37.78 -17.32 13.11
C ARG A 146 -36.38 -17.16 12.52
N GLU A 147 -36.11 -17.79 11.38
CA GLU A 147 -34.83 -17.66 10.69
C GLU A 147 -34.56 -16.21 10.26
N LYS A 148 -35.58 -15.51 9.76
CA LYS A 148 -35.47 -14.09 9.40
C LYS A 148 -35.21 -13.21 10.62
N GLN A 149 -35.81 -13.52 11.77
CA GLN A 149 -35.52 -12.80 13.02
C GLN A 149 -34.08 -13.01 13.46
N LEU A 150 -33.61 -14.25 13.44
CA LEU A 150 -32.23 -14.59 13.80
C LEU A 150 -31.22 -13.91 12.88
N ARG A 151 -31.43 -13.94 11.55
CA ARG A 151 -30.60 -13.20 10.59
C ARG A 151 -30.55 -11.71 10.88
N LYS A 152 -31.69 -11.10 11.23
CA LYS A 152 -31.76 -9.68 11.59
C LYS A 152 -31.01 -9.37 12.89
N GLU A 153 -31.03 -10.29 13.86
CA GLU A 153 -30.25 -10.15 15.10
C GLU A 153 -28.75 -10.27 14.82
N GLU A 154 -28.33 -11.22 13.99
CA GLU A 154 -26.94 -11.37 13.55
C GLU A 154 -26.44 -10.14 12.78
N GLU A 155 -27.25 -9.60 11.86
CA GLU A 155 -26.96 -8.36 11.14
C GLU A 155 -26.76 -7.18 12.10
N ARG A 156 -27.65 -7.02 13.10
CA ARG A 156 -27.52 -5.97 14.13
C ARG A 156 -26.26 -6.13 14.98
N GLU A 157 -25.90 -7.35 15.37
CA GLU A 157 -24.68 -7.62 16.12
C GLU A 157 -23.43 -7.34 15.27
N TYR A 158 -23.48 -7.63 13.97
CA TYR A 158 -22.41 -7.28 13.05
C TYR A 158 -22.28 -5.76 12.86
N GLU A 159 -23.40 -5.06 12.69
CA GLU A 159 -23.45 -3.59 12.62
C GLU A 159 -22.86 -2.95 13.88
N ARG A 160 -23.25 -3.43 15.08
CA ARG A 160 -22.68 -2.97 16.36
C ARG A 160 -21.16 -3.14 16.41
N LYS A 161 -20.65 -4.31 16.05
CA LYS A 161 -19.20 -4.56 16.00
C LYS A 161 -18.49 -3.66 15.00
N MET A 162 -19.12 -3.38 13.85
CA MET A 162 -18.57 -2.46 12.85
C MET A 162 -18.54 -1.02 13.37
N GLU A 163 -19.60 -0.56 14.03
CA GLU A 163 -19.64 0.75 14.68
C GLU A 163 -18.56 0.87 15.76
N GLU A 164 -18.37 -0.15 16.60
CA GLU A 164 -17.28 -0.20 17.59
C GLU A 164 -15.90 -0.10 16.91
N MET A 165 -15.66 -0.84 15.83
CA MET A 165 -14.41 -0.76 15.08
C MET A 165 -14.19 0.63 14.47
N MET A 166 -15.24 1.24 13.88
CA MET A 166 -15.17 2.59 13.34
C MET A 166 -14.91 3.65 14.42
N THR A 167 -15.53 3.52 15.59
CA THR A 167 -15.28 4.46 16.70
C THR A 167 -13.86 4.34 17.23
N LEU A 168 -13.32 3.12 17.35
CA LEU A 168 -11.91 2.90 17.71
C LEU A 168 -10.94 3.50 16.69
N GLU A 169 -11.22 3.37 15.39
CA GLU A 169 -10.41 4.01 14.34
C GLU A 169 -10.49 5.53 14.39
N ALA A 170 -11.70 6.09 14.59
CA ALA A 170 -11.90 7.53 14.77
C ALA A 170 -11.14 8.05 16.00
N GLU A 171 -11.17 7.33 17.13
CA GLU A 171 -10.39 7.65 18.32
C GLU A 171 -8.89 7.61 18.05
N LYS A 172 -8.40 6.59 17.35
CA LYS A 172 -6.98 6.49 16.97
C LYS A 172 -6.57 7.68 16.09
N ALA A 173 -7.37 8.03 15.09
CA ALA A 173 -7.12 9.19 14.24
C ALA A 173 -7.08 10.48 15.07
N ALA A 174 -8.04 10.68 15.98
CA ALA A 174 -8.07 11.82 16.88
C ALA A 174 -6.85 11.88 17.81
N ARG A 175 -6.36 10.74 18.32
CA ARG A 175 -5.12 10.65 19.10
C ARG A 175 -3.91 11.07 18.27
N MET A 176 -3.79 10.60 17.02
CA MET A 176 -2.71 11.00 16.12
C MET A 176 -2.72 12.50 15.84
N TYR A 177 -3.89 13.12 15.64
CA TYR A 177 -4.01 14.57 15.47
C TYR A 177 -3.58 15.33 16.74
N LYS A 178 -4.02 14.90 17.92
CA LYS A 178 -3.61 15.49 19.20
C LYS A 178 -2.11 15.36 19.44
N GLU A 179 -1.49 14.25 19.07
CA GLU A 179 -0.04 14.07 19.16
C GLU A 179 0.72 15.02 18.23
N ARG A 180 0.26 15.18 16.98
CA ARG A 180 0.84 16.16 16.04
C ARG A 180 0.72 17.58 16.56
N GLU A 181 -0.43 17.96 17.13
CA GLU A 181 -0.62 19.28 17.73
C GLU A 181 0.31 19.49 18.93
N ARG A 182 0.47 18.49 19.80
CA ARG A 182 1.44 18.54 20.90
C ARG A 182 2.86 18.73 20.39
N GLN A 183 3.27 18.00 19.36
CA GLN A 183 4.59 18.14 18.75
C GLN A 183 4.79 19.55 18.17
N GLN A 184 3.78 20.13 17.52
CA GLN A 184 3.83 21.51 17.03
C GLN A 184 3.97 22.51 18.18
N VAL A 185 3.16 22.38 19.24
CA VAL A 185 3.25 23.24 20.42
C VAL A 185 4.61 23.14 21.10
N GLU A 186 5.18 21.94 21.23
CA GLU A 186 6.54 21.76 21.75
C GLU A 186 7.60 22.39 20.85
N ALA A 187 7.50 22.20 19.53
CA ALA A 187 8.41 22.83 18.57
C ALA A 187 8.34 24.36 18.69
N HIS A 188 7.14 24.94 18.77
CA HIS A 188 6.94 26.37 18.99
C HIS A 188 7.57 26.84 20.31
N LYS A 189 7.42 26.09 21.40
CA LYS A 189 8.08 26.41 22.68
C LYS A 189 9.60 26.38 22.57
N ARG A 190 10.18 25.40 21.86
CA ARG A 190 11.62 25.31 21.61
C ARG A 190 12.11 26.50 20.79
N THR A 191 11.41 26.83 19.70
CA THR A 191 11.73 28.00 18.87
C THR A 191 11.65 29.30 19.68
N LEU A 192 10.60 29.47 20.49
CA LEU A 192 10.46 30.63 21.37
C LEU A 192 11.61 30.71 22.40
N ALA A 193 12.03 29.58 22.97
CA ALA A 193 13.16 29.54 23.89
C ALA A 193 14.48 29.97 23.21
N VAL A 194 14.72 29.52 21.97
CA VAL A 194 15.87 29.95 21.17
C VAL A 194 15.81 31.46 20.92
N ILE A 195 14.66 32.01 20.49
CA ILE A 195 14.50 33.45 20.25
C ILE A 195 14.75 34.25 21.53
N LYS A 196 14.24 33.80 22.68
CA LYS A 196 14.50 34.43 23.97
C LYS A 196 16.00 34.44 24.30
N SER A 197 16.69 33.31 24.11
CA SER A 197 18.14 33.26 24.32
C SER A 197 18.92 34.18 23.38
N GLN A 198 18.48 34.31 22.12
CA GLN A 198 19.07 35.24 21.16
C GLN A 198 18.86 36.71 21.56
N LEU A 199 17.67 37.04 22.08
CA LEU A 199 17.37 38.38 22.58
C LEU A 199 18.24 38.72 23.80
N GLU A 200 18.38 37.79 24.75
CA GLU A 200 19.27 37.94 25.91
C GLU A 200 20.73 38.16 25.48
N LEU A 201 21.22 37.38 24.51
CA LEU A 201 22.57 37.57 23.95
C LEU A 201 22.71 38.94 23.30
N HIS A 202 21.72 39.38 22.53
CA HIS A 202 21.73 40.68 21.88
C HIS A 202 21.68 41.83 22.90
N ASP A 203 20.94 41.68 24.00
CA ASP A 203 20.91 42.65 25.09
C ASP A 203 22.26 42.72 25.81
N ILE A 204 22.93 41.57 26.04
CA ILE A 204 24.30 41.53 26.56
C ILE A 204 25.28 42.24 25.61
N GLU A 205 25.18 42.01 24.30
CA GLU A 205 26.02 42.70 23.31
C GLU A 205 25.76 44.21 23.31
N ARG A 206 24.50 44.64 23.45
CA ARG A 206 24.15 46.06 23.58
C ARG A 206 24.79 46.66 24.84
N LEU A 207 24.72 45.97 25.98
CA LEU A 207 25.37 46.40 27.22
C LEU A 207 26.89 46.50 27.05
N ARG A 208 27.54 45.50 26.46
CA ARG A 208 28.99 45.53 26.17
C ARG A 208 29.40 46.71 25.30
N LYS A 209 28.60 47.05 24.28
CA LYS A 209 28.84 48.25 23.44
C LYS A 209 28.72 49.54 24.24
N LEU A 210 27.73 49.63 25.13
CA LEU A 210 27.59 50.78 26.03
C LEU A 210 28.78 50.89 27.00
N GLU A 211 29.26 49.78 27.55
CA GLU A 211 30.46 49.74 28.40
C GLU A 211 31.71 50.17 27.62
N GLN A 212 31.88 49.73 26.37
CA GLN A 212 32.98 50.18 25.50
C GLN A 212 32.93 51.68 25.25
N LEU A 213 31.76 52.22 24.92
CA LEU A 213 31.58 53.66 24.74
C LEU A 213 31.86 54.44 26.03
N GLN A 214 31.48 53.91 27.19
CA GLN A 214 31.83 54.52 28.48
C GLN A 214 33.33 54.50 28.73
N HIS A 215 34.01 53.38 28.46
CA HIS A 215 35.47 53.31 28.57
C HIS A 215 36.18 54.27 27.60
N GLU A 216 35.69 54.44 26.38
CA GLU A 216 36.20 55.41 25.41
C GLU A 216 35.98 56.85 25.90
N GLN A 217 34.81 57.16 26.46
CA GLN A 217 34.52 58.47 27.07
C GLN A 217 35.43 58.74 28.28
N GLU A 218 35.65 57.75 29.14
CA GLU A 218 36.58 57.87 30.26
C GLU A 218 38.04 58.06 29.80
N ALA A 219 38.47 57.33 28.77
CA ALA A 219 39.79 57.50 28.18
C ALA A 219 39.96 58.90 27.56
N MET A 220 38.95 59.38 26.83
CA MET A 220 38.92 60.73 26.26
C MET A 220 38.99 61.79 27.36
N THR A 221 38.17 61.67 28.41
CA THR A 221 38.17 62.64 29.52
C THR A 221 39.50 62.64 30.28
N ARG A 222 40.13 61.49 30.51
CA ARG A 222 41.49 61.41 31.07
C ARG A 222 42.52 62.09 30.16
N HIS A 223 42.43 61.87 28.85
CA HIS A 223 43.34 62.52 27.89
C HIS A 223 43.15 64.06 27.87
N LEU A 224 41.91 64.53 27.90
CA LEU A 224 41.60 65.95 28.02
C LEU A 224 42.12 66.55 29.33
N ALA A 225 42.00 65.82 30.45
CA ALA A 225 42.56 66.26 31.73
C ALA A 225 44.09 66.44 31.67
N LEU A 226 44.81 65.48 31.07
CA LEU A 226 46.26 65.58 30.86
C LEU A 226 46.62 66.78 29.98
N LEU A 227 45.92 66.99 28.86
CA LEU A 227 46.14 68.16 28.00
C LEU A 227 45.87 69.48 28.75
N HIS A 228 44.87 69.51 29.62
CA HIS A 228 44.60 70.68 30.46
C HIS A 228 45.72 70.93 31.49
N GLU A 229 46.26 69.87 32.10
CA GLU A 229 47.40 69.95 33.02
C GLU A 229 48.68 70.41 32.29
N GLU A 230 48.97 69.85 31.12
CA GLU A 230 50.09 70.26 30.27
C GLU A 230 49.97 71.73 29.85
N ALA A 231 48.79 72.15 29.38
CA ALA A 231 48.53 73.54 29.03
C ALA A 231 48.64 74.49 30.24
N ALA A 232 48.26 74.04 31.44
CA ALA A 232 48.44 74.81 32.68
C ALA A 232 49.92 74.93 33.06
N ALA A 233 50.69 73.85 32.91
CA ALA A 233 52.14 73.84 33.14
C ALA A 233 52.88 74.76 32.15
N GLU A 234 52.51 74.72 30.87
CA GLU A 234 53.06 75.62 29.84
C GLU A 234 52.75 77.08 30.15
N LYS A 235 51.52 77.40 30.57
CA LYS A 235 51.15 78.75 31.03
C LYS A 235 52.00 79.20 32.23
N LEU A 236 52.24 78.32 33.20
CA LEU A 236 53.09 78.63 34.35
C LEU A 236 54.54 78.88 33.93
N GLN A 237 55.11 78.04 33.08
CA GLN A 237 56.45 78.23 32.52
C GLN A 237 56.57 79.53 31.73
N GLN A 238 55.53 79.89 30.98
CA GLN A 238 55.48 81.15 30.24
C GLN A 238 55.46 82.35 31.19
N GLN A 239 54.65 82.31 32.26
CA GLN A 239 54.65 83.34 33.30
C GLN A 239 56.00 83.45 34.01
N GLU A 240 56.69 82.33 34.27
CA GLU A 240 58.04 82.34 34.84
C GLU A 240 59.07 82.98 33.88
N LYS A 241 59.00 82.65 32.57
CA LYS A 241 59.83 83.28 31.55
C LYS A 241 59.57 84.79 31.46
N GLU A 242 58.30 85.20 31.49
CA GLU A 242 57.90 86.62 31.51
C GLU A 242 58.45 87.34 32.75
N LYS A 243 58.37 86.73 33.94
CA LYS A 243 58.97 87.26 35.17
C LYS A 243 60.48 87.39 35.08
N ARG A 244 61.19 86.38 34.56
CA ARG A 244 62.65 86.43 34.36
C ARG A 244 63.06 87.53 33.39
N VAL A 245 62.30 87.71 32.31
CA VAL A 245 62.53 88.82 31.36
C VAL A 245 62.28 90.16 32.04
N MET A 246 61.21 90.30 32.82
CA MET A 246 60.92 91.52 33.60
C MET A 246 62.02 91.85 34.62
N GLU A 247 62.53 90.84 35.34
CA GLU A 247 63.65 91.00 36.27
C GLU A 247 64.95 91.42 35.56
N ALA A 248 65.25 90.82 34.40
CA ALA A 248 66.39 91.21 33.57
C ALA A 248 66.27 92.65 33.05
N VAL A 249 65.07 93.07 32.62
CA VAL A 249 64.79 94.45 32.22
C VAL A 249 64.92 95.41 33.39
N ALA A 250 64.45 95.04 34.59
CA ALA A 250 64.59 95.85 35.80
C ALA A 250 66.07 96.02 36.22
N LEU A 251 66.86 94.94 36.16
CA LEU A 251 68.31 94.97 36.39
C LEU A 251 69.04 95.84 35.37
N ALA A 252 68.70 95.72 34.08
CA ALA A 252 69.27 96.55 33.03
C ALA A 252 68.91 98.03 33.22
N ASN A 253 67.66 98.34 33.59
CA ASN A 253 67.23 99.70 33.92
C ASN A 253 67.95 100.26 35.15
N ALA A 254 68.10 99.47 36.22
CA ALA A 254 68.82 99.89 37.42
C ALA A 254 70.31 100.16 37.13
N GLN A 255 70.94 99.30 36.31
CA GLN A 255 72.31 99.52 35.82
C GLN A 255 72.39 100.80 34.99
N GLN A 256 71.45 101.03 34.08
CA GLN A 256 71.42 102.24 33.26
C GLN A 256 71.18 103.52 34.08
N ILE A 257 70.36 103.48 35.13
CA ILE A 257 70.18 104.59 36.07
C ILE A 257 71.48 104.84 36.85
N SER A 258 72.18 103.80 37.31
CA SER A 258 73.45 103.94 38.01
C SER A 258 74.56 104.52 37.13
N LEU A 259 74.60 104.13 35.84
CA LEU A 259 75.51 104.69 34.85
C LEU A 259 75.21 106.16 34.57
N LYS A 260 73.93 106.52 34.42
CA LYS A 260 73.50 107.92 34.27
C LYS A 260 73.85 108.78 35.48
N LYS A 261 73.65 108.28 36.72
CA LYS A 261 74.08 109.00 37.94
C LYS A 261 75.59 109.17 38.00
N ARG A 262 76.36 108.18 37.55
CA ARG A 262 77.82 108.25 37.49
C ARG A 262 78.30 109.25 36.42
N GLN A 263 77.61 109.32 35.29
CA GLN A 263 77.84 110.34 34.26
C GLN A 263 77.51 111.74 34.79
N GLN A 264 76.37 111.91 35.47
CA GLN A 264 75.98 113.20 36.07
C GLN A 264 76.98 113.69 37.12
N MET A 265 77.52 112.81 37.97
CA MET A 265 78.56 113.20 38.94
C MET A 265 79.86 113.64 38.27
N LEU A 266 80.23 113.04 37.12
CA LEU A 266 81.38 113.45 36.34
C LEU A 266 81.12 114.78 35.59
N GLU A 267 79.91 114.95 35.05
CA GLU A 267 79.45 116.20 34.43
C GLU A 267 79.41 117.35 35.44
N GLU A 268 78.95 117.12 36.69
CA GLU A 268 78.96 118.13 37.75
C GLU A 268 80.37 118.54 38.21
N GLU A 269 81.36 117.65 38.11
CA GLU A 269 82.77 117.94 38.39
C GLU A 269 83.46 118.67 37.23
N GLU A 270 83.07 118.37 36.00
CA GLU A 270 83.51 119.08 34.79
C GLU A 270 82.85 120.47 34.68
N ASP A 271 81.57 120.61 35.02
CA ASP A 271 80.81 121.87 34.99
C ASP A 271 81.31 122.88 36.03
N LYS A 272 81.80 122.43 37.20
CA LYS A 272 82.45 123.31 38.19
C LYS A 272 83.79 123.87 37.69
N ARG A 273 84.52 123.11 36.86
CA ARG A 273 85.78 123.56 36.20
C ARG A 273 85.50 124.42 34.97
N ILE A 274 84.40 124.17 34.26
CA ILE A 274 83.96 124.90 33.06
C ILE A 274 83.29 126.25 33.43
N ALA A 275 82.60 126.35 34.56
CA ALA A 275 81.97 127.60 35.03
C ALA A 275 82.99 128.69 35.41
N GLU A 276 84.17 128.31 35.92
CA GLU A 276 85.27 129.23 36.25
C GLU A 276 86.02 129.71 34.99
N PHE A 277 86.10 128.88 33.94
CA PHE A 277 86.71 129.21 32.66
C PHE A 277 85.78 129.99 31.71
N ASN A 278 84.47 129.71 31.72
CA ASN A 278 83.49 130.34 30.83
C ASN A 278 83.09 131.76 31.25
N LYS A 279 83.23 132.14 32.53
CA LYS A 279 83.07 133.55 32.95
C LYS A 279 84.10 134.49 32.30
N GLN A 280 85.25 133.99 31.89
CA GLN A 280 86.32 134.77 31.25
C GLN A 280 86.28 134.69 29.70
N LYS A 281 85.50 133.75 29.14
CA LYS A 281 85.41 133.52 27.68
C LYS A 281 84.10 134.04 27.05
N GLN A 282 83.02 134.15 27.81
CA GLN A 282 81.70 134.58 27.32
C GLN A 282 81.61 136.04 26.84
N GLU A 283 82.56 136.91 27.21
CA GLU A 283 82.62 138.27 26.66
C GLU A 283 83.25 138.33 25.26
N ARG A 284 83.94 137.26 24.81
CA ARG A 284 84.66 137.23 23.54
C ARG A 284 83.96 136.46 22.42
N ASP A 285 83.07 135.51 22.76
CA ASP A 285 82.48 134.58 21.78
C ASP A 285 81.04 134.94 21.34
N ARG A 286 80.45 136.07 21.81
CA ARG A 286 79.15 136.58 21.29
C ARG A 286 79.19 137.01 19.82
N LEU A 287 80.38 137.27 19.28
CA LEU A 287 80.56 137.76 17.91
C LEU A 287 80.87 136.66 16.87
N TYR A 288 80.98 135.38 17.29
CA TYR A 288 81.33 134.26 16.39
C TYR A 288 80.19 133.23 16.19
N ALA A 289 79.05 133.42 16.86
CA ALA A 289 77.93 132.48 16.87
C ALA A 289 76.95 132.58 15.68
N GLU A 290 77.16 133.53 14.76
CA GLU A 290 76.32 133.68 13.56
C GLU A 290 76.82 132.85 12.35
N GLU A 291 78.04 132.27 12.38
CA GLU A 291 78.58 131.54 11.22
C GLU A 291 78.40 130.00 11.24
N GLN A 292 77.97 129.37 12.34
CA GLN A 292 77.84 127.90 12.43
C GLN A 292 76.42 127.33 12.26
N GLN A 293 75.55 128.01 11.50
CA GLN A 293 74.27 127.42 11.06
C GLN A 293 74.34 126.65 9.73
N ARG A 294 75.53 126.48 9.13
CA ARG A 294 75.70 125.76 7.84
C ARG A 294 76.15 124.30 7.94
N ILE A 295 76.36 123.74 9.16
CA ILE A 295 76.91 122.38 9.34
C ILE A 295 75.82 121.35 9.79
N ARG A 296 74.55 121.76 9.84
CA ARG A 296 73.45 120.86 10.26
C ARG A 296 72.89 119.96 9.13
N ASP A 297 73.21 120.24 7.86
CA ASP A 297 72.66 119.52 6.71
C ASP A 297 73.50 118.32 6.23
N GLU A 298 74.61 117.98 6.90
CA GLU A 298 75.47 116.84 6.49
C GLU A 298 75.15 115.50 7.18
N LYS A 299 74.38 115.48 8.27
CA LYS A 299 74.15 114.24 9.07
C LYS A 299 72.83 113.51 8.82
N GLU A 300 72.07 113.89 7.79
CA GLU A 300 70.83 113.19 7.40
C GLU A 300 71.04 112.07 6.37
N ARG A 301 72.27 111.92 5.82
CA ARG A 301 72.59 110.91 4.79
C ARG A 301 73.14 109.59 5.31
N GLU A 302 73.44 109.45 6.59
CA GLU A 302 74.03 108.20 7.13
C GLU A 302 72.99 107.16 7.61
N VAL A 303 71.73 107.56 7.84
CA VAL A 303 70.69 106.63 8.31
C VAL A 303 69.98 105.89 7.15
N ALA A 304 70.16 106.32 5.91
CA ALA A 304 69.55 105.70 4.73
C ALA A 304 70.32 104.48 4.16
N ARG A 305 71.64 104.36 4.40
CA ARG A 305 72.44 103.25 3.83
C ARG A 305 72.26 101.92 4.56
N LEU A 306 72.05 101.93 5.88
CA LEU A 306 71.98 100.71 6.69
C LEU A 306 70.66 99.90 6.53
N ARG A 307 69.59 100.47 5.96
CA ARG A 307 68.35 99.74 5.64
C ARG A 307 68.37 99.05 4.27
N ALA A 308 69.16 99.54 3.32
CA ALA A 308 69.20 98.98 1.96
C ALA A 308 70.03 97.68 1.87
N GLU A 309 70.98 97.47 2.79
CA GLU A 309 71.87 96.31 2.79
C GLU A 309 71.22 95.09 3.47
N GLN A 310 70.31 95.29 4.43
CA GLN A 310 69.54 94.21 5.07
C GLN A 310 68.43 93.65 4.16
N GLN A 311 67.81 94.49 3.32
CA GLN A 311 66.75 94.07 2.39
C GLN A 311 67.27 93.06 1.35
N ARG A 312 68.48 93.28 0.83
CA ARG A 312 69.09 92.41 -0.21
C ARG A 312 69.43 91.00 0.28
N VAL A 313 69.81 90.85 1.55
CA VAL A 313 70.10 89.52 2.13
C VAL A 313 68.82 88.71 2.31
N GLN A 314 67.72 89.36 2.72
CA GLN A 314 66.39 88.72 2.81
C GLN A 314 65.86 88.31 1.44
N ASP A 315 66.05 89.13 0.41
CA ASP A 315 65.64 88.81 -0.96
C ASP A 315 66.42 87.60 -1.54
N THR A 316 67.71 87.45 -1.21
CA THR A 316 68.50 86.28 -1.66
C THR A 316 68.11 84.96 -0.97
N GLN A 317 67.67 84.99 0.29
CA GLN A 317 67.18 83.81 1.00
C GLN A 317 65.79 83.39 0.48
N ALA A 318 64.91 84.35 0.20
CA ALA A 318 63.58 84.10 -0.38
C ALA A 318 63.65 83.38 -1.74
N LEU A 319 64.60 83.75 -2.61
CA LEU A 319 64.80 83.11 -3.91
C LEU A 319 65.31 81.64 -3.79
N LEU A 320 66.12 81.34 -2.78
CA LEU A 320 66.61 79.97 -2.54
C LEU A 320 65.53 79.04 -1.97
N ASP A 321 64.61 79.60 -1.18
CA ASP A 321 63.46 78.87 -0.63
C ASP A 321 62.38 78.65 -1.70
N GLU A 322 62.22 79.58 -2.64
CA GLU A 322 61.33 79.42 -3.79
C GLU A 322 61.79 78.28 -4.73
N ILE A 323 63.09 78.18 -5.01
CA ILE A 323 63.66 77.07 -5.79
C ILE A 323 63.53 75.73 -5.07
N ARG A 324 63.66 75.70 -3.73
CA ARG A 324 63.40 74.49 -2.92
C ARG A 324 61.93 74.08 -2.94
N ALA A 325 61.01 75.05 -2.84
CA ALA A 325 59.57 74.80 -2.90
C ALA A 325 59.16 74.23 -4.26
N GLN A 326 59.71 74.72 -5.37
CA GLN A 326 59.43 74.21 -6.72
C GLN A 326 59.92 72.75 -6.90
N ARG A 327 61.09 72.38 -6.36
CA ARG A 327 61.59 71.00 -6.40
C ARG A 327 60.72 70.04 -5.57
N ILE A 328 60.28 70.48 -4.39
CA ILE A 328 59.37 69.70 -3.53
C ILE A 328 58.00 69.54 -4.20
N GLN A 329 57.49 70.58 -4.87
CA GLN A 329 56.24 70.50 -5.63
C GLN A 329 56.34 69.53 -6.80
N ASP A 330 57.46 69.54 -7.54
CA ASP A 330 57.71 68.61 -8.65
C ASP A 330 57.87 67.15 -8.17
N GLU A 331 58.55 66.92 -7.05
CA GLU A 331 58.68 65.59 -6.44
C GLU A 331 57.32 65.07 -5.94
N CYS A 332 56.55 65.90 -5.24
CA CYS A 332 55.18 65.60 -4.83
C CYS A 332 54.26 65.32 -6.04
N ALA A 333 54.39 66.08 -7.13
CA ALA A 333 53.61 65.87 -8.34
C ALA A 333 53.96 64.55 -9.04
N ARG A 334 55.25 64.16 -9.06
CA ARG A 334 55.71 62.86 -9.59
C ARG A 334 55.22 61.70 -8.74
N GLU A 335 55.29 61.81 -7.42
CA GLU A 335 54.76 60.78 -6.51
C GLU A 335 53.24 60.67 -6.57
N ALA A 336 52.51 61.79 -6.68
CA ALA A 336 51.07 61.79 -6.85
C ALA A 336 50.65 61.08 -8.14
N ARG A 337 51.34 61.34 -9.26
CA ARG A 337 51.10 60.65 -10.54
C ARG A 337 51.41 59.14 -10.46
N ARG A 338 52.43 58.74 -9.70
CA ARG A 338 52.74 57.32 -9.47
C ARG A 338 51.66 56.65 -8.63
N LYS A 339 51.25 57.26 -7.52
CA LYS A 339 50.18 56.76 -6.64
C LYS A 339 48.83 56.69 -7.35
N GLU A 340 48.53 57.63 -8.25
CA GLU A 340 47.30 57.61 -9.06
C GLU A 340 47.32 56.47 -10.09
N LYS A 341 48.46 56.22 -10.75
CA LYS A 341 48.63 55.08 -11.67
C LYS A 341 48.48 53.74 -10.93
N GLU A 342 49.15 53.57 -9.80
CA GLU A 342 49.02 52.35 -8.99
C GLU A 342 47.58 52.14 -8.49
N ARG A 343 46.88 53.21 -8.12
CA ARG A 343 45.45 53.12 -7.75
C ARG A 343 44.59 52.67 -8.91
N LYS A 344 44.76 53.26 -10.10
CA LYS A 344 44.03 52.86 -11.30
C LYS A 344 44.32 51.42 -11.72
N GLU A 345 45.58 50.99 -11.60
CA GLU A 345 45.99 49.59 -11.88
C GLU A 345 45.37 48.61 -10.87
N ARG A 346 45.35 48.96 -9.57
CA ARG A 346 44.68 48.14 -8.54
C ARG A 346 43.17 48.09 -8.74
N GLU A 347 42.54 49.22 -9.06
CA GLU A 347 41.11 49.27 -9.37
C GLU A 347 40.78 48.43 -10.61
N ALA A 348 41.59 48.51 -11.66
CA ALA A 348 41.45 47.68 -12.86
C ALA A 348 41.62 46.18 -12.55
N ALA A 349 42.60 45.81 -11.72
CA ALA A 349 42.79 44.42 -11.29
C ALA A 349 41.60 43.90 -10.48
N ILE A 350 41.07 44.70 -9.53
CA ILE A 350 39.89 44.33 -8.74
C ILE A 350 38.66 44.17 -9.63
N LEU A 351 38.46 45.07 -10.61
CA LEU A 351 37.35 44.96 -11.56
C LEU A 351 37.47 43.73 -12.45
N HIS A 352 38.69 43.39 -12.88
CA HIS A 352 38.97 42.18 -13.65
C HIS A 352 38.64 40.93 -12.83
N ASP A 353 39.15 40.82 -11.60
CA ASP A 353 38.87 39.69 -10.71
C ASP A 353 37.36 39.56 -10.40
N LEU A 354 36.66 40.69 -10.23
CA LEU A 354 35.21 40.70 -10.05
C LEU A 354 34.47 40.22 -11.30
N SER A 355 34.94 40.57 -12.50
CA SER A 355 34.36 40.07 -13.75
C SER A 355 34.57 38.57 -13.92
N GLU A 356 35.77 38.04 -13.66
CA GLU A 356 36.03 36.60 -13.70
C GLU A 356 35.19 35.83 -12.67
N ALA A 357 35.05 36.36 -11.46
CA ALA A 357 34.22 35.75 -10.42
C ALA A 357 32.74 35.72 -10.83
N ARG A 358 32.25 36.78 -11.48
CA ARG A 358 30.88 36.83 -12.04
C ARG A 358 30.70 35.83 -13.17
N GLU A 359 31.68 35.70 -14.06
CA GLU A 359 31.64 34.71 -15.15
C GLU A 359 31.60 33.28 -14.61
N LYS A 360 32.47 32.95 -13.65
CA LYS A 360 32.46 31.65 -12.95
C LYS A 360 31.10 31.37 -12.28
N GLN A 361 30.54 32.35 -11.59
CA GLN A 361 29.21 32.24 -10.97
C GLN A 361 28.10 32.01 -12.02
N ILE A 362 28.17 32.70 -13.17
CA ILE A 362 27.22 32.52 -14.26
C ILE A 362 27.33 31.12 -14.87
N GLU A 363 28.55 30.62 -15.05
CA GLU A 363 28.81 29.27 -15.56
C GLU A 363 28.33 28.18 -14.61
N GLU A 364 28.62 28.29 -13.32
CA GLU A 364 28.11 27.36 -12.30
C GLU A 364 26.58 27.36 -12.27
N ARG A 365 25.96 28.54 -12.32
CA ARG A 365 24.50 28.65 -12.38
C ARG A 365 23.93 28.07 -13.67
N LYS A 366 24.63 28.19 -14.80
CA LYS A 366 24.24 27.55 -16.07
C LYS A 366 24.34 26.03 -16.00
N ARG A 367 25.38 25.48 -15.35
CA ARG A 367 25.55 24.03 -15.14
C ARG A 367 24.44 23.47 -14.26
N LEU A 368 24.17 24.10 -13.12
CA LEU A 368 23.07 23.70 -12.23
C LEU A 368 21.72 23.70 -12.97
N LYS A 369 21.42 24.77 -13.72
CA LYS A 369 20.20 24.83 -14.56
C LYS A 369 20.16 23.81 -15.70
N ALA A 370 21.31 23.30 -16.15
CA ALA A 370 21.36 22.25 -17.15
C ALA A 370 21.11 20.88 -16.51
N ASP A 371 21.66 20.64 -15.32
CA ASP A 371 21.44 19.42 -14.55
C ASP A 371 19.98 19.33 -14.05
N GLU A 372 19.40 20.44 -13.58
CA GLU A 372 17.97 20.52 -13.25
C GLU A 372 17.10 20.16 -14.47
N ARG A 373 17.39 20.73 -15.64
CA ARG A 373 16.64 20.40 -16.87
C ARG A 373 16.78 18.93 -17.27
N ARG A 374 17.96 18.32 -17.10
CA ARG A 374 18.15 16.89 -17.35
C ARG A 374 17.33 16.04 -16.38
N GLN A 375 17.30 16.39 -15.10
CA GLN A 375 16.48 15.70 -14.11
C GLN A 375 14.99 15.82 -14.44
N GLU A 376 14.53 17.02 -14.84
CA GLU A 376 13.15 17.24 -15.29
C GLU A 376 12.84 16.40 -16.54
N GLU A 377 13.72 16.33 -17.52
CA GLU A 377 13.57 15.48 -18.72
C GLU A 377 13.46 14.00 -18.35
N GLU A 378 14.35 13.49 -17.47
CA GLU A 378 14.31 12.11 -17.00
C GLU A 378 13.04 11.79 -16.17
N GLU A 379 12.55 12.73 -15.37
CA GLU A 379 11.28 12.59 -14.65
C GLU A 379 10.09 12.58 -15.61
N MET A 380 10.08 13.47 -16.60
CA MET A 380 9.04 13.53 -17.63
C MET A 380 9.02 12.26 -18.47
N GLU A 381 10.18 11.71 -18.83
CA GLU A 381 10.28 10.43 -19.54
C GLU A 381 9.77 9.26 -18.70
N ARG A 382 10.09 9.22 -17.41
CA ARG A 382 9.55 8.21 -16.48
C ARG A 382 8.03 8.30 -16.37
N ILE A 383 7.48 9.50 -16.24
CA ILE A 383 6.03 9.74 -16.20
C ILE A 383 5.39 9.31 -17.52
N ALA A 384 5.98 9.67 -18.66
CA ALA A 384 5.50 9.27 -19.98
C ALA A 384 5.51 7.75 -20.18
N ALA A 385 6.54 7.05 -19.69
CA ALA A 385 6.61 5.59 -19.73
C ALA A 385 5.48 4.94 -18.91
N VAL A 386 5.22 5.44 -17.69
CA VAL A 386 4.10 4.97 -16.86
C VAL A 386 2.76 5.22 -17.55
N HIS A 387 2.56 6.40 -18.13
CA HIS A 387 1.34 6.72 -18.89
C HIS A 387 1.15 5.79 -20.10
N LYS A 388 2.23 5.49 -20.82
CA LYS A 388 2.18 4.57 -21.97
C LYS A 388 1.77 3.16 -21.54
N VAL A 389 2.36 2.64 -20.46
CA VAL A 389 1.99 1.33 -19.91
C VAL A 389 0.52 1.33 -19.42
N ALA A 390 0.07 2.39 -18.76
CA ALA A 390 -1.32 2.51 -18.31
C ALA A 390 -2.30 2.51 -19.50
N LEU A 391 -1.99 3.25 -20.57
CA LEU A 391 -2.78 3.29 -21.80
C LEU A 391 -2.86 1.91 -22.48
N GLU A 392 -1.73 1.20 -22.56
CA GLU A 392 -1.68 -0.16 -23.10
C GLU A 392 -2.51 -1.14 -22.27
N GLN A 393 -2.44 -1.06 -20.94
CA GLN A 393 -3.28 -1.87 -20.04
C GLN A 393 -4.76 -1.56 -20.20
N GLU A 394 -5.15 -0.29 -20.31
CA GLU A 394 -6.54 0.11 -20.56
C GLU A 394 -7.03 -0.42 -21.91
N ARG A 395 -6.21 -0.33 -22.96
CA ARG A 395 -6.51 -0.88 -24.28
C ARG A 395 -6.70 -2.39 -24.22
N GLN A 396 -5.84 -3.12 -23.49
CA GLN A 396 -6.00 -4.55 -23.28
C GLN A 396 -7.27 -4.89 -22.52
N ARG A 397 -7.62 -4.14 -21.47
CA ARG A 397 -8.88 -4.30 -20.72
C ARG A 397 -10.10 -4.10 -21.62
N LYS A 398 -10.11 -3.04 -22.44
CA LYS A 398 -11.17 -2.78 -23.42
C LYS A 398 -11.29 -3.91 -24.46
N MET A 399 -10.17 -4.43 -24.96
CA MET A 399 -10.18 -5.57 -25.89
C MET A 399 -10.72 -6.84 -25.23
N ARG A 400 -10.33 -7.14 -23.98
CA ARG A 400 -10.87 -8.28 -23.23
C ARG A 400 -12.36 -8.13 -22.98
N ALA A 401 -12.82 -6.95 -22.58
CA ALA A 401 -14.25 -6.67 -22.38
C ALA A 401 -15.03 -6.85 -23.70
N ARG A 402 -14.51 -6.35 -24.83
CA ARG A 402 -15.13 -6.57 -26.15
C ARG A 402 -15.24 -8.05 -26.50
N LYS A 403 -14.15 -8.82 -26.32
CA LYS A 403 -14.17 -10.28 -26.55
C LYS A 403 -15.20 -10.98 -25.66
N GLN A 404 -15.27 -10.64 -24.37
CA GLN A 404 -16.27 -11.19 -23.46
C GLN A 404 -17.70 -10.84 -23.88
N HIS A 405 -17.93 -9.60 -24.35
CA HIS A 405 -19.22 -9.20 -24.89
C HIS A 405 -19.58 -9.97 -26.18
N GLU A 406 -18.62 -10.17 -27.08
CA GLU A 406 -18.79 -10.98 -28.29
C GLU A 406 -19.09 -12.44 -27.95
N GLU A 407 -18.33 -13.05 -27.05
CA GLU A 407 -18.54 -14.42 -26.55
C GLU A 407 -19.91 -14.59 -25.89
N ASN A 408 -20.31 -13.63 -25.05
CA ASN A 408 -21.64 -13.61 -24.43
C ASN A 408 -22.75 -13.47 -25.48
N SER A 409 -22.60 -12.55 -26.44
CA SER A 409 -23.55 -12.37 -27.54
C SER A 409 -23.73 -13.67 -28.35
N LEU A 410 -22.63 -14.35 -28.69
CA LEU A 410 -22.68 -15.65 -29.38
C LEU A 410 -23.34 -16.73 -28.52
N ALA A 411 -23.09 -16.75 -27.21
CA ALA A 411 -23.73 -17.69 -26.29
C ALA A 411 -25.24 -17.47 -26.21
N VAL A 412 -25.69 -16.21 -26.15
CA VAL A 412 -27.12 -15.86 -26.17
C VAL A 412 -27.76 -16.26 -27.49
N LEU A 413 -27.12 -15.98 -28.63
CA LEU A 413 -27.61 -16.42 -29.94
C LEU A 413 -27.75 -17.94 -30.01
N LYS A 414 -26.77 -18.68 -29.49
CA LYS A 414 -26.85 -20.15 -29.40
C LYS A 414 -28.01 -20.60 -28.52
N GLN A 415 -28.21 -19.98 -27.36
CA GLN A 415 -29.36 -20.28 -26.49
C GLN A 415 -30.70 -20.03 -27.17
N ILE A 416 -30.82 -18.94 -27.94
CA ILE A 416 -32.03 -18.64 -28.73
C ILE A 416 -32.26 -19.73 -29.77
N MET A 417 -31.21 -20.12 -30.52
CA MET A 417 -31.30 -21.21 -31.49
C MET A 417 -31.71 -22.54 -30.84
N ASP A 418 -31.12 -22.90 -29.70
CA ASP A 418 -31.45 -24.13 -28.97
C ASP A 418 -32.91 -24.14 -28.49
N VAL A 419 -33.43 -22.99 -28.03
CA VAL A 419 -34.83 -22.83 -27.63
C VAL A 419 -35.78 -22.89 -28.83
N GLU A 420 -35.41 -22.26 -29.95
CA GLU A 420 -36.19 -22.32 -31.19
C GLU A 420 -36.24 -23.74 -31.77
N GLU A 421 -35.12 -24.45 -31.77
CA GLU A 421 -35.06 -25.86 -32.15
C GLU A 421 -35.92 -26.72 -31.23
N ARG A 422 -35.84 -26.53 -29.91
CA ARG A 422 -36.67 -27.26 -28.95
C ARG A 422 -38.16 -27.01 -29.22
N ARG A 423 -38.58 -25.75 -29.36
CA ARG A 423 -39.96 -25.40 -29.73
C ARG A 423 -40.39 -26.01 -31.07
N ARG A 424 -39.47 -26.11 -32.03
CA ARG A 424 -39.76 -26.75 -33.32
C ARG A 424 -39.97 -28.26 -33.16
N ARG A 425 -39.14 -28.93 -32.36
CA ARG A 425 -39.27 -30.36 -32.05
C ARG A 425 -40.56 -30.64 -31.28
N GLU A 426 -40.85 -29.89 -30.22
CA GLU A 426 -42.09 -30.01 -29.45
C GLU A 426 -43.33 -29.84 -30.34
N ARG A 427 -43.33 -28.88 -31.28
CA ARG A 427 -44.42 -28.74 -32.27
C ARG A 427 -44.51 -29.93 -33.22
N GLN A 428 -43.38 -30.49 -33.66
CA GLN A 428 -43.37 -31.67 -34.52
C GLN A 428 -43.88 -32.92 -33.78
N GLU A 429 -43.47 -33.10 -32.53
CA GLU A 429 -43.92 -34.17 -31.64
C GLU A 429 -45.42 -34.05 -31.39
N TYR A 430 -45.92 -32.86 -31.03
CA TYR A 430 -47.36 -32.62 -30.85
C TYR A 430 -48.19 -32.94 -32.11
N VAL A 431 -47.71 -32.55 -33.29
CA VAL A 431 -48.38 -32.88 -34.55
C VAL A 431 -48.29 -34.39 -34.85
N ALA A 432 -47.16 -35.02 -34.55
CA ALA A 432 -46.98 -36.46 -34.73
C ALA A 432 -47.88 -37.28 -33.79
N GLU A 433 -47.98 -36.90 -32.51
CA GLU A 433 -48.92 -37.48 -31.53
C GLU A 433 -50.36 -37.28 -31.99
N GLY A 434 -50.73 -36.08 -32.47
CA GLY A 434 -52.05 -35.83 -33.04
C GLY A 434 -52.37 -36.72 -34.25
N ASN A 435 -51.39 -36.94 -35.14
CA ASN A 435 -51.54 -37.85 -36.27
C ASN A 435 -51.63 -39.32 -35.85
N GLN A 436 -50.88 -39.74 -34.83
CA GLN A 436 -50.96 -41.09 -34.27
C GLN A 436 -52.34 -41.36 -33.66
N ILE A 437 -52.86 -40.43 -32.86
CA ILE A 437 -54.21 -40.53 -32.29
C ILE A 437 -55.27 -40.62 -33.40
N MET A 438 -55.14 -39.81 -34.46
CA MET A 438 -56.05 -39.89 -35.61
C MET A 438 -55.93 -41.21 -36.37
N MET A 439 -54.73 -41.79 -36.46
CA MET A 439 -54.49 -43.09 -37.08
C MET A 439 -55.11 -44.21 -36.23
N GLU A 440 -54.89 -44.23 -34.92
CA GLU A 440 -55.51 -45.19 -33.99
C GLU A 440 -57.04 -45.11 -34.02
N MET A 441 -57.60 -43.89 -34.07
CA MET A 441 -59.05 -43.69 -34.20
C MET A 441 -59.58 -44.23 -35.54
N ARG A 442 -58.86 -44.02 -36.65
CA ARG A 442 -59.23 -44.58 -37.96
C ARG A 442 -59.14 -46.11 -37.98
N GLU A 443 -58.09 -46.68 -37.40
CA GLU A 443 -57.94 -48.13 -37.28
C GLU A 443 -59.06 -48.74 -36.43
N ARG A 444 -59.43 -48.06 -35.34
CA ARG A 444 -60.57 -48.44 -34.49
C ARG A 444 -61.89 -48.36 -35.24
N GLU A 445 -62.13 -47.29 -36.00
CA GLU A 445 -63.32 -47.15 -36.84
C GLU A 445 -63.38 -48.27 -37.91
N ALA A 446 -62.27 -48.55 -38.60
CA ALA A 446 -62.18 -49.63 -39.58
C ALA A 446 -62.42 -51.01 -38.94
N ALA A 447 -61.87 -51.27 -37.74
CA ALA A 447 -62.12 -52.51 -37.00
C ALA A 447 -63.60 -52.64 -36.60
N LEU A 448 -64.23 -51.56 -36.15
CA LEU A 448 -65.66 -51.53 -35.82
C LEU A 448 -66.54 -51.75 -37.06
N GLU A 449 -66.17 -51.19 -38.21
CA GLU A 449 -66.86 -51.42 -39.48
C GLU A 449 -66.68 -52.86 -39.98
N ALA A 450 -65.49 -53.44 -39.85
CA ALA A 450 -65.25 -54.85 -40.17
C ALA A 450 -66.07 -55.79 -39.27
N ILE A 451 -66.13 -55.53 -37.96
CA ILE A 451 -66.98 -56.27 -37.02
C ILE A 451 -68.46 -56.09 -37.37
N ARG A 452 -68.88 -54.87 -37.71
CA ARG A 452 -70.25 -54.56 -38.16
C ARG A 452 -70.61 -55.37 -39.40
N GLN A 453 -69.75 -55.43 -40.41
CA GLN A 453 -69.98 -56.21 -41.62
C GLN A 453 -70.04 -57.71 -41.33
N ARG A 454 -69.17 -58.23 -40.45
CA ARG A 454 -69.25 -59.64 -40.01
C ARG A 454 -70.58 -59.94 -39.31
N LYS A 455 -71.01 -59.07 -38.39
CA LYS A 455 -72.29 -59.23 -37.67
C LYS A 455 -73.52 -59.09 -38.58
N LEU A 456 -73.46 -58.25 -39.60
CA LEU A 456 -74.51 -58.16 -40.61
C LEU A 456 -74.57 -59.44 -41.46
N LYS A 457 -73.43 -59.98 -41.88
CA LYS A 457 -73.35 -61.27 -42.59
C LYS A 457 -73.86 -62.43 -41.73
N GLU A 458 -73.48 -62.49 -40.45
CA GLU A 458 -74.01 -63.48 -39.50
C GLU A 458 -75.54 -63.38 -39.36
N LEU A 459 -76.12 -62.18 -39.36
CA LEU A 459 -77.58 -61.98 -39.30
C LEU A 459 -78.29 -62.36 -40.61
N GLU A 460 -77.66 -62.12 -41.76
CA GLU A 460 -78.13 -62.55 -43.08
C GLU A 460 -78.13 -64.09 -43.21
N GLU A 461 -77.07 -64.75 -42.74
CA GLU A 461 -76.94 -66.22 -42.71
C GLU A 461 -77.97 -66.88 -41.77
N LEU A 462 -78.36 -66.19 -40.69
CA LEU A 462 -79.37 -66.64 -39.73
C LEU A 462 -80.82 -66.38 -40.19
N GLY A 463 -81.03 -65.77 -41.36
CA GLY A 463 -82.37 -65.59 -41.96
C GLY A 463 -83.29 -64.61 -41.23
N VAL A 464 -82.71 -63.62 -40.52
CA VAL A 464 -83.47 -62.65 -39.72
C VAL A 464 -84.09 -61.56 -40.62
N PRO A 465 -85.35 -61.12 -40.39
CA PRO A 465 -85.99 -60.05 -41.16
C PRO A 465 -85.18 -58.73 -41.18
N GLU A 466 -85.15 -58.05 -42.33
CA GLU A 466 -84.31 -56.86 -42.61
C GLU A 466 -84.47 -55.71 -41.59
N GLU A 467 -85.61 -55.63 -40.90
CA GLU A 467 -85.90 -54.62 -39.88
C GLU A 467 -84.88 -54.63 -38.73
N TYR A 468 -84.39 -55.81 -38.35
CA TYR A 468 -83.37 -55.96 -37.29
C TYR A 468 -81.96 -55.64 -37.78
N CYS A 469 -81.65 -55.94 -39.06
CA CYS A 469 -80.41 -55.50 -39.71
C CYS A 469 -80.35 -53.98 -39.80
N GLN A 470 -81.47 -53.33 -40.15
CA GLN A 470 -81.58 -51.86 -40.15
C GLN A 470 -81.48 -51.26 -38.74
N ALA A 471 -82.02 -51.92 -37.72
CA ALA A 471 -81.89 -51.49 -36.32
C ALA A 471 -80.44 -51.55 -35.82
N LEU A 472 -79.67 -52.61 -36.13
CA LEU A 472 -78.25 -52.71 -35.82
C LEU A 472 -77.44 -51.62 -36.55
N GLN A 473 -77.77 -51.37 -37.82
CA GLN A 473 -77.13 -50.33 -38.61
C GLN A 473 -77.38 -48.91 -38.07
N ARG A 474 -78.56 -48.64 -37.51
CA ARG A 474 -78.90 -47.36 -36.87
C ARG A 474 -78.22 -47.20 -35.51
N LYS A 475 -78.21 -48.24 -34.66
CA LYS A 475 -77.57 -48.17 -33.32
C LYS A 475 -76.07 -47.88 -33.37
N MET A 476 -75.34 -48.43 -34.35
CA MET A 476 -73.88 -48.24 -34.43
C MET A 476 -73.44 -46.97 -35.17
N LYS A 477 -74.35 -46.24 -35.86
CA LYS A 477 -74.03 -44.95 -36.51
C LYS A 477 -73.96 -43.75 -35.53
N VAL A 478 -74.40 -43.92 -34.27
CA VAL A 478 -74.72 -42.80 -33.37
C VAL A 478 -73.55 -42.29 -32.50
N ARG A 479 -72.34 -42.84 -32.60
CA ARG A 479 -71.16 -42.28 -31.89
C ARG A 479 -70.15 -41.67 -32.86
N LYS A 480 -70.53 -40.58 -33.52
CA LYS A 480 -69.54 -39.58 -33.96
C LYS A 480 -69.44 -38.54 -32.85
N ALA A 481 -68.29 -38.49 -32.18
CA ALA A 481 -68.01 -37.44 -31.20
C ALA A 481 -68.08 -36.06 -31.92
N PRO A 482 -68.61 -35.02 -31.26
CA PRO A 482 -68.60 -33.67 -31.81
C PRO A 482 -67.13 -33.20 -31.98
N ARG A 483 -66.92 -32.44 -33.05
CA ARG A 483 -65.62 -31.85 -33.44
C ARG A 483 -65.07 -30.90 -32.39
#